data_AF-A0A1Z9C8C6-F1
#
_entry.id   AF-A0A1Z9C8C6-F1
#
_cell.length_a   1.000
_cell.length_b   1.000
_cell.length_c   1.000
_cell.angle_alpha   90.00
_cell.angle_beta   90.00
_cell.angle_gamma   90.00
#
_symmetry.space_group_name_H-M   'P 1'
#
loop_
_entity.id
_entity.type
_entity.pdbx_description
1 polymer ?
#
loop_
_entity_poly.entity_id
_entity_poly.type
_entity_poly.pdbx_seq_one_letter_code
_entity_poly.pdbx_strand_id
1 'polypeptide(L)'
;MVLRNTNHRVNSFRDIANRYANTKPIRGTKVIPIGDRRYKWERIIKRSDTHYDMVVDEGLMYGSWNNSTDCRVLVSWEMKGDIEVITIHNDGEVMTYTFLENLLPHDLRFFVLGSSGRQYISMNWRNTKNWEYVIAGEGDKDFYLPKDMNKPLQFARKHAKWQHIGTEYVFKHAMTQVNKEAKAEIKPHSDKFYTWVITMHGMLPVHDWEYRSKMRDEFEEYMNEHDINHYSNRYGREYRITPQQEKLYLDIMKDDSHPMRLHLAINWLGVSPLYGYHGVQPVETKEDASKVRANWNRWVNKTFGLNKNIHENRVEEK
;
A
#
# COMPACT_ATOMS: atom_id res chain seq x y z
N MET A 1 9.92 -15.65 -12.67
CA MET A 1 9.38 -16.43 -11.52
C MET A 1 8.54 -17.56 -12.08
N VAL A 2 8.96 -18.81 -11.92
CA VAL A 2 8.21 -19.97 -12.43
C VAL A 2 7.03 -20.20 -11.49
N LEU A 3 5.80 -20.03 -11.99
CA LEU A 3 4.58 -20.40 -11.28
C LEU A 3 4.66 -21.89 -10.93
N ARG A 4 4.50 -22.24 -9.65
CA ARG A 4 4.49 -23.65 -9.21
C ARG A 4 3.25 -24.32 -9.76
N ASN A 5 3.43 -25.43 -10.47
CA ASN A 5 2.33 -26.17 -11.10
C ASN A 5 1.86 -27.37 -10.24
N THR A 6 2.20 -27.39 -8.94
CA THR A 6 1.92 -28.51 -8.04
C THR A 6 1.12 -28.05 -6.83
N ASN A 7 -0.14 -28.49 -6.77
CA ASN A 7 -1.03 -28.28 -5.65
C ASN A 7 -0.64 -29.22 -4.50
N HIS A 8 -0.10 -28.66 -3.42
CA HIS A 8 0.32 -29.40 -2.23
C HIS A 8 -0.63 -29.18 -1.05
N ARG A 9 -1.90 -28.85 -1.29
CA ARG A 9 -2.83 -28.52 -0.19
C ARG A 9 -2.96 -29.69 0.79
N VAL A 10 -3.09 -29.35 2.06
CA VAL A 10 -3.38 -30.28 3.16
C VAL A 10 -4.75 -29.91 3.72
N ASN A 11 -5.66 -30.87 3.81
CA ASN A 11 -7.06 -30.58 4.13
C ASN A 11 -7.42 -30.92 5.57
N SER A 12 -6.56 -31.59 6.30
CA SER A 12 -6.77 -31.91 7.71
C SER A 12 -5.46 -32.03 8.47
N PHE A 13 -5.56 -31.94 9.79
CA PHE A 13 -4.44 -32.27 10.66
C PHE A 13 -3.90 -33.68 10.38
N ARG A 14 -4.80 -34.63 10.12
CA ARG A 14 -4.41 -35.99 9.74
C ARG A 14 -3.61 -36.02 8.43
N ASP A 15 -3.94 -35.18 7.45
CA ASP A 15 -3.21 -35.10 6.19
C ASP A 15 -1.79 -34.59 6.39
N ILE A 16 -1.59 -33.55 7.22
CA ILE A 16 -0.24 -33.03 7.50
C ILE A 16 0.58 -34.04 8.32
N ALA A 17 -0.03 -34.70 9.30
CA ALA A 17 0.63 -35.75 10.08
C ALA A 17 1.04 -36.93 9.20
N ASN A 18 0.13 -37.41 8.33
CA ASN A 18 0.40 -38.45 7.35
C ASN A 18 1.51 -38.02 6.37
N ARG A 19 1.49 -36.77 5.90
CA ARG A 19 2.52 -36.27 5.00
C ARG A 19 3.88 -36.24 5.66
N TYR A 20 3.96 -35.77 6.91
CA TYR A 20 5.21 -35.77 7.67
C TYR A 20 5.77 -37.19 7.85
N ALA A 21 4.91 -38.14 8.25
CA ALA A 21 5.32 -39.52 8.51
C ALA A 21 5.80 -40.27 7.25
N ASN A 22 5.18 -39.99 6.09
CA ASN A 22 5.45 -40.72 4.84
C ASN A 22 6.45 -40.02 3.92
N THR A 23 6.80 -38.76 4.18
CA THR A 23 7.77 -38.03 3.36
C THR A 23 9.19 -38.37 3.82
N LYS A 24 9.98 -38.98 2.93
CA LYS A 24 11.39 -39.25 3.22
C LYS A 24 12.16 -37.94 3.42
N PRO A 25 13.06 -37.84 4.43
CA PRO A 25 13.95 -36.69 4.56
C PRO A 25 14.81 -36.46 3.31
N ILE A 26 15.32 -35.24 3.16
CA ILE A 26 16.34 -34.95 2.15
C ILE A 26 17.62 -35.72 2.49
N ARG A 27 18.30 -36.24 1.47
CA ARG A 27 19.49 -37.09 1.66
C ARG A 27 20.54 -36.33 2.47
N GLY A 28 21.00 -36.93 3.56
CA GLY A 28 22.01 -36.33 4.45
C GLY A 28 21.47 -35.28 5.42
N THR A 29 20.14 -35.10 5.52
CA THR A 29 19.55 -34.15 6.47
C THR A 29 18.34 -34.76 7.19
N LYS A 30 17.80 -34.04 8.19
CA LYS A 30 16.54 -34.35 8.87
C LYS A 30 15.36 -33.53 8.31
N VAL A 31 15.56 -32.83 7.19
CA VAL A 31 14.57 -31.91 6.63
C VAL A 31 13.50 -32.69 5.89
N ILE A 32 12.24 -32.49 6.30
CA ILE A 32 11.05 -33.05 5.66
C ILE A 32 10.42 -31.96 4.78
N PRO A 33 10.59 -32.00 3.44
CA PRO A 33 9.99 -31.00 2.56
C PRO A 33 8.46 -31.15 2.54
N ILE A 34 7.74 -30.04 2.36
CA ILE A 34 6.27 -30.05 2.32
C ILE A 34 5.69 -30.42 0.95
N GLY A 35 6.45 -30.13 -0.10
CA GLY A 35 6.13 -30.40 -1.50
C GLY A 35 7.29 -31.09 -2.20
N ASP A 36 7.63 -30.65 -3.42
CA ASP A 36 8.75 -31.22 -4.16
C ASP A 36 10.06 -31.13 -3.37
N ARG A 37 10.85 -32.21 -3.38
CA ARG A 37 12.14 -32.31 -2.67
C ARG A 37 13.18 -31.26 -3.07
N ARG A 38 13.01 -30.63 -4.24
CA ARG A 38 13.87 -29.52 -4.70
C ARG A 38 13.69 -28.24 -3.86
N TYR A 39 12.52 -28.07 -3.24
CA TYR A 39 12.19 -26.92 -2.38
C TYR A 39 12.48 -27.24 -0.91
N LYS A 40 13.75 -27.53 -0.60
CA LYS A 40 14.18 -27.96 0.73
C LYS A 40 13.94 -26.94 1.84
N TRP A 41 13.84 -25.66 1.47
CA TRP A 41 13.51 -24.56 2.37
C TRP A 41 12.02 -24.53 2.75
N GLU A 42 11.15 -25.20 2.01
CA GLU A 42 9.73 -25.33 2.37
C GLU A 42 9.52 -26.66 3.05
N ARG A 43 9.35 -26.63 4.36
CA ARG A 43 9.42 -27.86 5.16
C ARG A 43 8.34 -27.92 6.24
N ILE A 44 8.12 -29.13 6.71
CA ILE A 44 7.24 -29.43 7.83
C ILE A 44 8.11 -29.66 9.07
N ILE A 45 7.82 -28.96 10.15
CA ILE A 45 8.42 -29.16 11.47
C ILE A 45 7.35 -29.73 12.39
N LYS A 46 7.56 -30.97 12.86
CA LYS A 46 6.73 -31.54 13.92
C LYS A 46 7.15 -30.91 15.25
N ARG A 47 6.24 -30.22 15.93
CA ARG A 47 6.46 -29.63 17.26
C ARG A 47 6.02 -30.57 18.37
N SER A 48 4.90 -31.26 18.16
CA SER A 48 4.37 -32.31 19.03
C SER A 48 3.53 -33.29 18.20
N ASP A 49 2.90 -34.28 18.83
CA ASP A 49 1.93 -35.15 18.15
C ASP A 49 0.64 -34.42 17.75
N THR A 50 0.41 -33.24 18.31
CA THR A 50 -0.77 -32.39 18.08
C THR A 50 -0.43 -31.08 17.39
N HIS A 51 0.81 -30.85 16.96
CA HIS A 51 1.24 -29.56 16.37
C HIS A 51 2.28 -29.75 15.27
N TYR A 52 1.97 -29.23 14.08
CA TYR A 52 2.90 -29.11 12.95
C TYR A 52 3.03 -27.67 12.47
N ASP A 53 4.25 -27.23 12.22
CA ASP A 53 4.54 -25.95 11.56
C ASP A 53 4.96 -26.19 10.11
N MET A 54 4.44 -25.36 9.22
CA MET A 54 4.81 -25.28 7.82
C MET A 54 5.57 -23.97 7.62
N VAL A 55 6.83 -24.10 7.20
CA VAL A 55 7.79 -23.00 7.28
C VAL A 55 8.50 -22.75 5.96
N VAL A 56 8.98 -21.52 5.81
CA VAL A 56 10.01 -21.14 4.84
C VAL A 56 11.31 -20.88 5.60
N ASP A 57 12.33 -21.68 5.30
CA ASP A 57 13.66 -21.62 5.91
C ASP A 57 14.66 -20.98 4.94
N GLU A 58 14.97 -19.71 5.14
CA GLU A 58 15.82 -18.96 4.22
C GLU A 58 17.27 -19.46 4.19
N GLY A 59 17.77 -19.95 5.34
CA GLY A 59 19.11 -20.52 5.43
C GLY A 59 19.28 -21.74 4.52
N LEU A 60 18.21 -22.52 4.34
CA LEU A 60 18.19 -23.63 3.39
C LEU A 60 17.99 -23.19 1.92
N MET A 61 17.55 -21.97 1.67
CA MET A 61 17.25 -21.47 0.33
C MET A 61 18.50 -20.91 -0.37
N TYR A 62 19.24 -20.03 0.30
CA TYR A 62 20.39 -19.34 -0.30
C TYR A 62 21.74 -20.06 -0.07
N GLY A 63 21.74 -21.13 0.72
CA GLY A 63 22.98 -21.76 1.16
C GLY A 63 23.76 -20.87 2.13
N SER A 64 24.87 -21.40 2.65
CA SER A 64 25.73 -20.88 3.74
C SER A 64 26.22 -19.42 3.64
N TRP A 65 25.85 -18.66 2.61
CA TRP A 65 26.21 -17.25 2.45
C TRP A 65 25.39 -16.32 3.35
N ASN A 66 24.16 -16.72 3.70
CA ASN A 66 23.37 -16.06 4.72
C ASN A 66 23.40 -16.91 5.99
N ASN A 67 24.05 -16.41 7.05
CA ASN A 67 23.92 -16.95 8.40
C ASN A 67 22.52 -16.69 9.00
N SER A 68 21.50 -16.48 8.16
CA SER A 68 20.13 -16.28 8.62
C SER A 68 19.59 -17.61 9.12
N THR A 69 19.37 -17.70 10.43
CA THR A 69 18.58 -18.76 11.07
C THR A 69 17.06 -18.53 10.91
N ASP A 70 16.66 -17.65 9.99
CA ASP A 70 15.28 -17.22 9.82
C ASP A 70 14.45 -18.33 9.15
N CYS A 71 13.88 -19.14 10.04
CA CYS A 71 12.84 -20.09 9.75
C CYS A 71 11.50 -19.42 10.08
N ARG A 72 10.79 -18.99 9.05
CA ARG A 72 9.51 -18.29 9.18
C ARG A 72 8.37 -19.29 9.18
N VAL A 73 7.63 -19.33 10.28
CA VAL A 73 6.42 -20.15 10.38
C VAL A 73 5.27 -19.40 9.70
N LEU A 74 4.87 -19.85 8.52
CA LEU A 74 3.80 -19.23 7.74
C LEU A 74 2.44 -19.85 8.04
N VAL A 75 2.41 -21.14 8.37
CA VAL A 75 1.19 -21.81 8.81
C VAL A 75 1.51 -22.76 9.95
N SER A 76 0.84 -22.60 11.10
CA SER A 76 0.83 -23.57 12.19
C SER A 76 -0.50 -24.31 12.20
N TRP A 77 -0.45 -25.63 12.37
CA TRP A 77 -1.62 -26.49 12.48
C TRP A 77 -1.58 -27.26 13.79
N GLU A 78 -2.59 -27.03 14.64
CA GLU A 78 -2.66 -27.57 15.98
C GLU A 78 -3.99 -28.32 16.21
N MET A 79 -3.95 -29.46 16.88
CA MET A 79 -5.12 -30.13 17.44
C MET A 79 -5.31 -29.72 18.90
N LYS A 80 -6.42 -29.05 19.20
CA LYS A 80 -6.86 -28.71 20.56
C LYS A 80 -8.07 -29.57 20.92
N GLY A 81 -7.81 -30.77 21.45
CA GLY A 81 -8.85 -31.80 21.63
C GLY A 81 -9.35 -32.25 20.26
N ASP A 82 -10.66 -32.11 20.02
CA ASP A 82 -11.29 -32.45 18.73
C ASP A 82 -11.37 -31.27 17.75
N ILE A 83 -10.74 -30.13 18.08
CA ILE A 83 -10.76 -28.91 17.27
C ILE A 83 -9.42 -28.74 16.56
N GLU A 84 -9.47 -28.61 15.24
CA GLU A 84 -8.31 -28.22 14.43
C GLU A 84 -8.19 -26.70 14.41
N VAL A 85 -7.03 -26.17 14.75
CA VAL A 85 -6.72 -24.74 14.68
C VAL A 85 -5.59 -24.51 13.69
N ILE A 86 -5.81 -23.60 12.74
CA ILE A 86 -4.78 -23.11 11.84
C ILE A 86 -4.48 -21.65 12.18
N THR A 87 -3.20 -21.33 12.33
CA THR A 87 -2.69 -19.96 12.44
C THR A 87 -1.92 -19.63 11.16
N ILE A 88 -2.27 -18.54 10.50
CA ILE A 88 -1.71 -18.11 9.21
C ILE A 88 -0.96 -16.79 9.42
N HIS A 89 0.33 -16.78 9.10
CA HIS A 89 1.20 -15.61 9.16
C HIS A 89 1.56 -15.13 7.76
N ASN A 90 2.05 -13.89 7.69
CA ASN A 90 2.43 -13.26 6.44
C ASN A 90 3.57 -12.26 6.66
N ASP A 91 4.69 -12.51 6.02
CA ASP A 91 5.88 -11.64 6.03
C ASP A 91 5.84 -10.57 4.92
N GLY A 92 4.85 -10.62 4.04
CA GLY A 92 4.72 -9.71 2.90
C GLY A 92 5.60 -10.05 1.70
N GLU A 93 6.33 -11.16 1.73
CA GLU A 93 7.18 -11.58 0.61
C GLU A 93 6.39 -12.30 -0.47
N VAL A 94 6.86 -12.16 -1.72
CA VAL A 94 6.22 -12.79 -2.88
C VAL A 94 6.22 -14.32 -2.79
N MET A 95 7.24 -14.91 -2.16
CA MET A 95 7.35 -16.36 -2.00
C MET A 95 6.25 -16.91 -1.09
N THR A 96 5.90 -16.16 -0.05
CA THR A 96 4.80 -16.47 0.88
C THR A 96 3.47 -16.60 0.15
N TYR A 97 3.27 -15.88 -0.95
CA TYR A 97 2.02 -15.94 -1.70
C TYR A 97 1.79 -17.31 -2.29
N THR A 98 2.82 -17.83 -2.97
CA THR A 98 2.77 -19.16 -3.58
C THR A 98 2.77 -20.25 -2.51
N PHE A 99 3.45 -20.03 -1.37
CA PHE A 99 3.41 -20.94 -0.23
C PHE A 99 1.99 -21.09 0.34
N LEU A 100 1.35 -19.96 0.68
CA LEU A 100 0.00 -19.94 1.25
C LEU A 100 -1.05 -20.45 0.27
N GLU A 101 -0.98 -20.06 -1.00
CA GLU A 101 -1.94 -20.52 -2.03
C GLU A 101 -1.96 -22.04 -2.21
N ASN A 102 -0.80 -22.69 -2.04
CA ASN A 102 -0.61 -24.12 -2.25
C ASN A 102 -0.74 -24.98 -0.99
N LEU A 103 -0.76 -24.40 0.21
CA LEU A 103 -0.70 -25.18 1.45
C LEU A 103 -1.91 -25.00 2.36
N LEU A 104 -2.69 -23.95 2.18
CA LEU A 104 -3.94 -23.79 2.93
C LEU A 104 -4.96 -24.87 2.54
N PRO A 105 -5.82 -25.31 3.47
CA PRO A 105 -6.88 -26.28 3.18
C PRO A 105 -7.81 -25.77 2.07
N HIS A 106 -8.53 -26.66 1.37
CA HIS A 106 -9.38 -26.27 0.22
C HIS A 106 -10.37 -25.13 0.53
N ASP A 107 -10.91 -25.12 1.74
CA ASP A 107 -11.89 -24.15 2.19
C ASP A 107 -11.29 -22.81 2.64
N LEU A 108 -9.96 -22.69 2.70
CA LEU A 108 -9.25 -21.43 2.96
C LEU A 108 -8.42 -21.05 1.73
N ARG A 109 -8.58 -19.83 1.24
CA ARG A 109 -7.82 -19.35 0.08
C ARG A 109 -7.10 -18.06 0.38
N PHE A 110 -5.78 -18.08 0.22
CA PHE A 110 -5.00 -16.86 0.09
C PHE A 110 -5.23 -16.21 -1.27
N PHE A 111 -5.43 -14.90 -1.30
CA PHE A 111 -5.46 -14.13 -2.54
C PHE A 111 -4.93 -12.70 -2.34
N VAL A 112 -4.50 -12.10 -3.44
CA VAL A 112 -4.05 -10.70 -3.50
C VAL A 112 -5.08 -9.89 -4.27
N LEU A 113 -5.56 -8.80 -3.67
CA LEU A 113 -6.60 -7.95 -4.26
C LEU A 113 -6.00 -6.96 -5.27
N GLY A 114 -5.96 -7.36 -6.54
CA GLY A 114 -5.69 -6.53 -7.70
C GLY A 114 -4.46 -5.62 -7.56
N SER A 115 -4.58 -4.38 -8.04
CA SER A 115 -3.51 -3.36 -8.04
C SER A 115 -3.12 -2.87 -6.65
N SER A 116 -3.93 -3.15 -5.62
CA SER A 116 -3.64 -2.68 -4.25
C SER A 116 -2.55 -3.49 -3.55
N GLY A 117 -2.25 -4.70 -4.02
CA GLY A 117 -1.27 -5.60 -3.39
C GLY A 117 -1.64 -6.02 -1.95
N ARG A 118 -2.91 -5.80 -1.56
CA ARG A 118 -3.49 -6.21 -0.27
C ARG A 118 -3.77 -7.71 -0.29
N GLN A 119 -3.60 -8.35 0.85
CA GLN A 119 -3.64 -9.81 0.95
C GLN A 119 -4.74 -10.23 1.91
N TYR A 120 -5.41 -11.32 1.57
CA TYR A 120 -6.60 -11.78 2.28
C TYR A 120 -6.65 -13.30 2.35
N ILE A 121 -7.34 -13.80 3.36
CA ILE A 121 -7.80 -15.18 3.45
C ILE A 121 -9.31 -15.20 3.26
N SER A 122 -9.76 -15.88 2.21
CA SER A 122 -11.18 -16.15 1.96
C SER A 122 -11.58 -17.47 2.59
N MET A 123 -12.71 -17.50 3.28
CA MET A 123 -13.34 -18.74 3.77
C MET A 123 -14.35 -19.30 2.77
N ASN A 124 -14.49 -20.63 2.75
CA ASN A 124 -15.43 -21.41 1.94
C ASN A 124 -15.29 -21.20 0.43
N TRP A 125 -14.07 -20.91 -0.03
CA TRP A 125 -13.78 -20.74 -1.45
C TRP A 125 -14.23 -21.95 -2.27
N ARG A 126 -15.17 -21.75 -3.21
CA ARG A 126 -15.58 -22.75 -4.21
C ARG A 126 -14.94 -22.41 -5.55
N ASN A 127 -14.28 -23.39 -6.17
CA ASN A 127 -13.77 -23.25 -7.53
C ASN A 127 -14.96 -23.30 -8.52
N THR A 128 -15.51 -22.15 -8.88
CA THR A 128 -16.49 -22.06 -9.96
C THR A 128 -15.79 -22.06 -11.30
N LYS A 129 -16.32 -22.82 -12.26
CA LYS A 129 -15.75 -23.00 -13.62
C LYS A 129 -15.63 -21.70 -14.42
N ASN A 130 -16.24 -20.62 -13.96
CA ASN A 130 -16.10 -19.28 -14.53
C ASN A 130 -15.33 -18.43 -13.52
N TRP A 131 -14.27 -17.78 -13.97
CA TRP A 131 -13.46 -16.81 -13.22
C TRP A 131 -14.23 -15.54 -12.78
N GLU A 132 -15.56 -15.61 -12.75
CA GLU A 132 -16.44 -14.63 -12.16
C GLU A 132 -16.40 -14.83 -10.64
N TYR A 133 -15.96 -13.80 -9.94
CA TYR A 133 -16.04 -13.70 -8.49
C TYR A 133 -17.49 -13.97 -8.05
N VAL A 134 -17.78 -15.17 -7.56
CA VAL A 134 -19.10 -15.45 -7.02
C VAL A 134 -19.23 -14.65 -5.74
N ILE A 135 -20.27 -13.82 -5.70
CA ILE A 135 -20.69 -13.09 -4.52
C ILE A 135 -20.92 -14.13 -3.42
N ALA A 136 -20.10 -14.01 -2.38
CA ALA A 136 -20.20 -14.65 -1.08
C ALA A 136 -21.63 -15.09 -0.74
N GLY A 137 -21.84 -16.40 -0.54
CA GLY A 137 -23.02 -16.87 0.19
C GLY A 137 -22.96 -16.41 1.64
N GLU A 138 -24.07 -16.52 2.38
CA GLU A 138 -24.06 -16.33 3.84
C GLU A 138 -23.01 -17.25 4.49
N GLY A 139 -21.89 -16.67 4.95
CA GLY A 139 -20.76 -17.39 5.55
C GLY A 139 -19.42 -17.24 4.81
N ASP A 140 -19.40 -16.65 3.62
CA ASP A 140 -18.18 -16.36 2.87
C ASP A 140 -17.68 -14.97 3.28
N LYS A 141 -16.61 -14.92 4.10
CA LYS A 141 -15.99 -13.68 4.56
C LYS A 141 -14.52 -13.68 4.21
N ASP A 142 -14.06 -12.55 3.70
CA ASP A 142 -12.64 -12.29 3.46
C ASP A 142 -12.02 -11.57 4.68
N PHE A 143 -10.92 -12.12 5.16
CA PHE A 143 -10.17 -11.58 6.29
C PHE A 143 -8.89 -10.96 5.78
N TYR A 144 -8.68 -9.67 6.07
CA TYR A 144 -7.43 -9.00 5.73
C TYR A 144 -6.28 -9.65 6.48
N LEU A 145 -5.23 -10.03 5.75
CA LEU A 145 -4.01 -10.62 6.28
C LEU A 145 -2.89 -9.58 6.20
N PRO A 146 -2.55 -8.93 7.33
CA PRO A 146 -1.46 -7.95 7.40
C PRO A 146 -0.14 -8.53 6.92
N LYS A 147 0.72 -7.70 6.33
CA LYS A 147 2.12 -8.03 6.03
C LYS A 147 2.97 -7.84 7.30
N ASP A 148 2.60 -8.53 8.36
CA ASP A 148 3.19 -8.45 9.69
C ASP A 148 3.07 -9.82 10.35
N MET A 149 4.23 -10.44 10.61
CA MET A 149 4.31 -11.77 11.22
C MET A 149 3.69 -11.82 12.62
N ASN A 150 3.58 -10.67 13.32
CA ASN A 150 2.99 -10.58 14.64
C ASN A 150 1.45 -10.44 14.62
N LYS A 151 0.85 -10.35 13.42
CA LYS A 151 -0.59 -10.19 13.23
C LYS A 151 -1.19 -11.35 12.44
N PRO A 152 -1.13 -12.58 12.96
CA PRO A 152 -1.66 -13.75 12.26
C PRO A 152 -3.18 -13.78 12.30
N LEU A 153 -3.78 -14.47 11.31
CA LEU A 153 -5.17 -14.88 11.35
C LEU A 153 -5.28 -16.31 11.91
N GLN A 154 -6.33 -16.57 12.69
CA GLN A 154 -6.59 -17.89 13.27
C GLN A 154 -7.98 -18.39 12.91
N PHE A 155 -8.03 -19.66 12.50
CA PHE A 155 -9.25 -20.35 12.13
C PHE A 155 -9.34 -21.68 12.88
N ALA A 156 -10.49 -21.97 13.47
CA ALA A 156 -10.81 -23.27 14.03
C ALA A 156 -11.76 -24.03 13.11
N ARG A 157 -11.58 -25.34 12.99
CA ARG A 157 -12.54 -26.21 12.33
C ARG A 157 -13.27 -27.07 13.34
N LYS A 158 -14.59 -26.94 13.36
CA LYS A 158 -15.51 -27.76 14.14
C LYS A 158 -16.58 -28.32 13.19
N HIS A 159 -16.85 -29.62 13.25
CA HIS A 159 -17.85 -30.30 12.41
C HIS A 159 -17.69 -29.97 10.90
N ALA A 160 -16.47 -30.07 10.38
CA ALA A 160 -16.10 -29.84 8.98
C ALA A 160 -16.25 -28.39 8.44
N LYS A 161 -16.53 -27.39 9.30
CA LYS A 161 -16.57 -25.97 8.88
C LYS A 161 -15.49 -25.16 9.60
N TRP A 162 -14.79 -24.32 8.84
CA TRP A 162 -13.89 -23.32 9.40
C TRP A 162 -14.68 -22.16 10.00
N GLN A 163 -14.14 -21.60 11.07
CA GLN A 163 -14.61 -20.41 11.75
C GLN A 163 -13.38 -19.58 12.12
N HIS A 164 -13.42 -18.28 11.86
CA HIS A 164 -12.39 -17.37 12.36
C HIS A 164 -12.56 -17.22 13.88
N ILE A 165 -11.46 -17.33 14.62
CA ILE A 165 -11.43 -17.30 16.09
C ILE A 165 -10.37 -16.35 16.66
N GLY A 166 -9.59 -15.71 15.78
CA GLY A 166 -8.52 -14.80 16.18
C GLY A 166 -8.93 -13.34 16.08
N THR A 167 -7.93 -12.46 16.10
CA THR A 167 -8.13 -11.03 15.86
C THR A 167 -8.56 -10.79 14.41
N GLU A 168 -9.57 -9.93 14.21
CA GLU A 168 -9.90 -9.39 12.90
C GLU A 168 -9.10 -8.14 12.64
N TYR A 169 -8.47 -8.08 11.46
CA TYR A 169 -7.70 -6.92 11.06
C TYR A 169 -8.44 -6.12 9.99
N VAL A 170 -8.35 -4.80 10.07
CA VAL A 170 -8.89 -3.88 9.07
C VAL A 170 -7.79 -3.01 8.51
N PHE A 171 -7.67 -3.00 7.19
CA PHE A 171 -6.75 -2.10 6.52
C PHE A 171 -7.23 -0.65 6.62
N LYS A 172 -6.38 0.26 7.11
CA LYS A 172 -6.62 1.70 7.06
C LYS A 172 -5.64 2.39 6.11
N HIS A 173 -6.22 3.16 5.17
CA HIS A 173 -5.44 4.02 4.30
C HIS A 173 -4.76 5.13 5.10
N ALA A 174 -3.53 5.48 4.73
CA ALA A 174 -2.93 6.75 5.16
C ALA A 174 -3.90 7.89 4.85
N MET A 175 -4.24 8.68 5.88
CA MET A 175 -5.08 9.86 5.70
C MET A 175 -4.20 11.10 5.78
N THR A 176 -4.35 11.97 4.78
CA THR A 176 -3.81 13.33 4.84
C THR A 176 -4.85 14.22 5.53
N GLN A 177 -4.50 14.78 6.67
CA GLN A 177 -5.29 15.81 7.34
C GLN A 177 -4.70 17.19 7.07
N VAL A 178 -5.56 18.20 7.02
CA VAL A 178 -5.15 19.60 6.85
C VAL A 178 -5.06 20.25 8.22
N ASN A 179 -3.96 20.94 8.51
CA ASN A 179 -3.83 21.82 9.67
C ASN A 179 -4.81 22.99 9.50
N LYS A 180 -5.95 22.92 10.19
CA LYS A 180 -7.04 23.89 10.06
C LYS A 180 -6.68 25.26 10.63
N GLU A 181 -5.88 25.32 11.69
CA GLU A 181 -5.48 26.55 12.36
C GLU A 181 -4.53 27.36 11.47
N ALA A 182 -3.43 26.74 11.03
CA ALA A 182 -2.50 27.37 10.08
C ALA A 182 -3.20 27.75 8.77
N LYS A 183 -4.14 26.93 8.29
CA LYS A 183 -4.92 27.25 7.10
C LYS A 183 -5.83 28.48 7.29
N ALA A 184 -6.36 28.70 8.50
CA ALA A 184 -7.21 29.85 8.77
C ALA A 184 -6.43 31.18 8.63
N GLU A 185 -5.17 31.20 9.07
CA GLU A 185 -4.31 32.39 8.98
C GLU A 185 -3.98 32.78 7.54
N ILE A 186 -3.72 31.80 6.67
CA ILE A 186 -3.35 32.08 5.28
C ILE A 186 -4.57 32.35 4.38
N LYS A 187 -5.77 31.94 4.82
CA LYS A 187 -6.97 31.91 3.99
C LYS A 187 -7.34 33.26 3.37
N PRO A 188 -7.31 34.40 4.09
CA PRO A 188 -7.63 35.71 3.49
C PRO A 188 -6.67 36.06 2.34
N HIS A 189 -5.37 35.81 2.52
CA HIS A 189 -4.36 36.06 1.49
C HIS A 189 -4.50 35.10 0.30
N SER A 190 -4.75 33.82 0.58
CA SER A 190 -4.99 32.81 -0.44
C SER A 190 -6.23 33.11 -1.29
N ASP A 191 -7.31 33.59 -0.67
CA ASP A 191 -8.55 33.96 -1.37
C ASP A 191 -8.37 35.21 -2.25
N LYS A 192 -7.66 36.21 -1.72
CA LYS A 192 -7.30 37.41 -2.49
C LYS A 192 -6.42 37.07 -3.68
N PHE A 193 -5.38 36.26 -3.46
CA PHE A 193 -4.48 35.82 -4.52
C PHE A 193 -5.21 34.97 -5.55
N TYR A 194 -6.05 34.01 -5.13
CA TYR A 194 -6.92 33.25 -6.03
C TYR A 194 -7.76 34.16 -6.92
N THR A 195 -8.45 35.15 -6.33
CA THR A 195 -9.29 36.09 -7.07
C THR A 195 -8.48 36.84 -8.12
N TRP A 196 -7.28 37.30 -7.77
CA TRP A 196 -6.36 37.93 -8.72
C TRP A 196 -5.97 36.96 -9.84
N VAL A 197 -5.54 35.73 -9.53
CA VAL A 197 -5.14 34.75 -10.55
C VAL A 197 -6.30 34.43 -11.49
N ILE A 198 -7.51 34.21 -10.96
CA ILE A 198 -8.69 33.92 -11.79
C ILE A 198 -9.08 35.13 -12.66
N THR A 199 -8.83 36.35 -12.19
CA THR A 199 -9.08 37.55 -13.02
C THR A 199 -8.08 37.62 -14.18
N MET A 200 -6.82 37.26 -13.94
CA MET A 200 -5.75 37.40 -14.93
C MET A 200 -5.64 36.22 -15.91
N HIS A 201 -6.12 35.02 -15.55
CA HIS A 201 -5.76 33.79 -16.27
C HIS A 201 -6.05 33.87 -17.77
N GLY A 202 -7.20 34.44 -18.18
CA GLY A 202 -7.59 34.51 -19.58
C GLY A 202 -6.62 35.29 -20.48
N MET A 203 -5.79 36.15 -19.89
CA MET A 203 -4.79 36.96 -20.61
C MET A 203 -3.40 36.32 -20.65
N LEU A 204 -3.17 35.24 -19.90
CA LEU A 204 -1.85 34.64 -19.71
C LEU A 204 -1.62 33.50 -20.71
N PRO A 205 -0.47 33.45 -21.42
CA PRO A 205 -0.14 32.39 -22.37
C PRO A 205 0.35 31.12 -21.65
N VAL A 206 -0.40 30.62 -20.67
CA VAL A 206 -0.03 29.42 -19.88
C VAL A 206 0.04 28.16 -20.73
N HIS A 207 -0.68 28.11 -21.87
CA HIS A 207 -0.62 26.98 -22.80
C HIS A 207 0.72 26.89 -23.53
N ASP A 208 1.45 28.00 -23.64
CA ASP A 208 2.78 28.03 -24.20
C ASP A 208 3.80 27.41 -23.22
N TRP A 209 4.50 26.38 -23.70
CA TRP A 209 5.50 25.69 -22.91
C TRP A 209 6.74 26.57 -22.68
N GLU A 210 7.17 27.36 -23.66
CA GLU A 210 8.35 28.23 -23.54
C GLU A 210 8.11 29.32 -22.50
N TYR A 211 6.92 29.94 -22.54
CA TYR A 211 6.51 30.92 -21.54
C TYR A 211 6.50 30.32 -20.12
N ARG A 212 5.95 29.12 -19.95
CA ARG A 212 5.95 28.44 -18.64
C ARG A 212 7.34 28.04 -18.17
N SER A 213 8.19 27.56 -19.08
CA SER A 213 9.58 27.22 -18.75
C SER A 213 10.29 28.47 -18.26
N LYS A 214 10.21 29.58 -19.00
CA LYS A 214 10.81 30.85 -18.62
C LYS A 214 10.33 31.34 -17.24
N MET A 215 9.03 31.30 -16.98
CA MET A 215 8.46 31.67 -15.66
C MET A 215 8.92 30.75 -14.53
N ARG A 216 9.20 29.47 -14.80
CA ARG A 216 9.80 28.58 -13.80
C ARG A 216 11.27 28.93 -13.60
N ASP A 217 12.01 29.12 -14.68
CA ASP A 217 13.46 29.34 -14.66
C ASP A 217 13.79 30.67 -13.93
N GLU A 218 13.05 31.76 -14.22
CA GLU A 218 13.17 33.04 -13.50
C GLU A 218 12.83 32.90 -11.99
N PHE A 219 11.90 32.00 -11.65
CA PHE A 219 11.52 31.77 -10.25
C PHE A 219 12.59 30.95 -9.50
N GLU A 220 13.21 29.99 -10.18
CA GLU A 220 14.36 29.22 -9.66
C GLU A 220 15.59 30.12 -9.51
N GLU A 221 15.86 31.02 -10.47
CA GLU A 221 16.90 32.05 -10.38
C GLU A 221 16.69 32.94 -9.15
N TYR A 222 15.48 33.48 -8.96
CA TYR A 222 15.15 34.26 -7.77
C TYR A 222 15.40 33.49 -6.47
N MET A 223 15.02 32.20 -6.42
CA MET A 223 15.30 31.37 -5.25
C MET A 223 16.80 31.16 -5.04
N ASN A 224 17.59 30.95 -6.10
CA ASN A 224 19.05 30.84 -6.01
C ASN A 224 19.69 32.12 -5.47
N GLU A 225 19.28 33.28 -5.98
CA GLU A 225 19.80 34.60 -5.55
C GLU A 225 19.53 34.90 -4.06
N HIS A 226 18.51 34.27 -3.48
CA HIS A 226 18.11 34.44 -2.09
C HIS A 226 18.48 33.25 -1.20
N ASP A 227 19.37 32.36 -1.65
CA ASP A 227 19.82 31.16 -0.94
C ASP A 227 18.68 30.21 -0.51
N ILE A 228 17.59 30.16 -1.28
CA ILE A 228 16.43 29.32 -1.03
C ILE A 228 16.61 27.96 -1.72
N ASN A 229 16.83 26.93 -0.91
CA ASN A 229 16.97 25.56 -1.40
C ASN A 229 15.65 25.05 -2.03
N HIS A 230 15.73 24.69 -3.31
CA HIS A 230 14.63 24.17 -4.12
C HIS A 230 15.01 22.90 -4.90
N TYR A 231 16.15 22.27 -4.59
CA TYR A 231 16.62 21.10 -5.32
C TYR A 231 15.63 19.93 -5.23
N SER A 232 15.12 19.50 -6.39
CA SER A 232 14.35 18.26 -6.51
C SER A 232 15.29 17.06 -6.33
N ASN A 233 15.01 16.17 -5.39
CA ASN A 233 15.70 14.89 -5.33
C ASN A 233 15.33 14.06 -6.57
N ARG A 234 16.26 13.96 -7.53
CA ARG A 234 16.14 13.24 -8.80
C ARG A 234 15.81 11.75 -8.64
N TYR A 235 15.86 11.21 -7.42
CA TYR A 235 15.61 9.80 -7.08
C TYR A 235 14.30 9.53 -6.32
N GLY A 236 13.32 10.44 -6.39
CA GLY A 236 11.91 10.06 -6.20
C GLY A 236 11.48 9.71 -4.77
N ARG A 237 12.11 10.28 -3.75
CA ARG A 237 11.59 10.18 -2.37
C ARG A 237 11.43 11.56 -1.75
N GLU A 238 10.16 11.96 -1.68
CA GLU A 238 9.60 13.13 -0.99
C GLU A 238 9.94 14.50 -1.61
N TYR A 239 9.06 14.97 -2.51
CA TYR A 239 8.88 16.40 -2.77
C TYR A 239 8.35 17.06 -1.48
N ARG A 240 9.25 17.44 -0.58
CA ARG A 240 8.92 18.29 0.56
C ARG A 240 9.44 19.69 0.28
N ILE A 241 8.50 20.63 0.30
CA ILE A 241 8.79 22.05 0.27
C ILE A 241 9.55 22.38 1.55
N THR A 242 10.61 23.17 1.44
CA THR A 242 11.40 23.58 2.59
C THR A 242 10.69 24.70 3.37
N PRO A 243 10.95 24.87 4.68
CA PRO A 243 10.39 25.99 5.43
C PRO A 243 10.71 27.37 4.81
N GLN A 244 11.87 27.51 4.14
CA GLN A 244 12.22 28.73 3.40
C GLN A 244 11.31 28.96 2.20
N GLN A 245 11.01 27.91 1.43
CA GLN A 245 10.08 27.98 0.31
C GLN A 245 8.65 28.28 0.77
N GLU A 246 8.18 27.66 1.85
CA GLU A 246 6.86 27.96 2.42
C GLU A 246 6.72 29.44 2.80
N LYS A 247 7.76 29.99 3.43
CA LYS A 247 7.81 31.42 3.77
C LYS A 247 7.79 32.31 2.53
N LEU A 248 8.62 32.02 1.53
CA LEU A 248 8.64 32.78 0.26
C LEU A 248 7.26 32.79 -0.40
N TYR A 249 6.60 31.64 -0.52
CA TYR A 249 5.26 31.57 -1.11
C TYR A 249 4.25 32.40 -0.33
N LEU A 250 4.41 32.48 0.99
CA LEU A 250 3.52 33.25 1.84
C LEU A 250 3.74 34.76 1.67
N ASP A 251 5.01 35.17 1.57
CA ASP A 251 5.41 36.54 1.32
C ASP A 251 4.89 37.02 -0.05
N ILE A 252 5.04 36.19 -1.09
CA ILE A 252 4.49 36.46 -2.44
C ILE A 252 2.96 36.64 -2.42
N MET A 253 2.23 35.81 -1.66
CA MET A 253 0.77 35.92 -1.59
C MET A 253 0.31 37.16 -0.83
N LYS A 254 1.05 37.54 0.21
CA LYS A 254 0.74 38.71 1.05
C LYS A 254 1.01 40.03 0.34
N ASP A 255 2.07 40.08 -0.46
CA ASP A 255 2.46 41.29 -1.19
C ASP A 255 1.93 41.27 -2.64
N ASP A 256 1.01 42.19 -2.93
CA ASP A 256 0.41 42.34 -4.26
C ASP A 256 1.42 42.83 -5.32
N SER A 257 2.54 43.42 -4.89
CA SER A 257 3.59 43.95 -5.78
C SER A 257 4.83 43.06 -5.84
N HIS A 258 4.78 41.87 -5.23
CA HIS A 258 5.94 41.00 -5.18
C HIS A 258 6.39 40.62 -6.61
N PRO A 259 7.70 40.73 -6.95
CA PRO A 259 8.18 40.50 -8.32
C PRO A 259 7.83 39.09 -8.84
N MET A 260 7.86 38.10 -7.96
CA MET A 260 7.53 36.70 -8.27
C MET A 260 6.03 36.34 -8.18
N ARG A 261 5.13 37.31 -8.04
CA ARG A 261 3.68 37.05 -7.87
C ARG A 261 3.06 36.39 -9.10
N LEU A 262 3.47 36.82 -10.29
CA LEU A 262 3.05 36.20 -11.54
C LEU A 262 3.61 34.78 -11.66
N HIS A 263 4.88 34.57 -11.36
CA HIS A 263 5.55 33.27 -11.43
C HIS A 263 4.87 32.23 -10.54
N LEU A 264 4.51 32.61 -9.31
CA LEU A 264 3.78 31.73 -8.40
C LEU A 264 2.37 31.40 -8.92
N ALA A 265 1.70 32.34 -9.60
CA ALA A 265 0.41 32.07 -10.23
C ALA A 265 0.54 31.11 -11.41
N ILE A 266 1.55 31.30 -12.26
CA ILE A 266 1.85 30.39 -13.39
C ILE A 266 2.17 28.98 -12.90
N ASN A 267 2.85 28.84 -11.75
CA ASN A 267 3.11 27.55 -11.12
C ASN A 267 1.81 26.77 -10.84
N TRP A 268 0.81 27.43 -10.25
CA TRP A 268 -0.50 26.78 -10.04
C TRP A 268 -1.26 26.58 -11.35
N LEU A 269 -1.32 27.59 -12.22
CA LEU A 269 -2.08 27.51 -13.48
C LEU A 269 -1.58 26.37 -14.37
N GLY A 270 -0.28 26.06 -14.35
CA GLY A 270 0.30 24.93 -15.09
C GLY A 270 -0.21 23.54 -14.67
N VAL A 271 -0.82 23.42 -13.49
CA VAL A 271 -1.45 22.18 -12.97
C VAL A 271 -2.95 22.35 -12.68
N SER A 272 -3.52 23.48 -13.09
CA SER A 272 -4.92 23.84 -12.87
C SER A 272 -5.82 23.21 -13.93
N PRO A 273 -7.06 22.82 -13.61
CA PRO A 273 -8.05 22.38 -14.59
C PRO A 273 -8.42 23.44 -15.64
N LEU A 274 -8.04 24.71 -15.42
CA LEU A 274 -8.22 25.79 -16.39
C LEU A 274 -7.38 25.62 -17.66
N TYR A 275 -6.37 24.75 -17.64
CA TYR A 275 -5.52 24.47 -18.79
C TYR A 275 -5.37 22.96 -18.97
N GLY A 276 -5.72 22.48 -20.16
CA GLY A 276 -5.58 21.09 -20.56
C GLY A 276 -4.60 20.94 -21.72
N TYR A 277 -4.51 19.71 -22.24
CA TYR A 277 -3.71 19.40 -23.43
C TYR A 277 -4.12 20.25 -24.66
N HIS A 278 -5.38 20.68 -24.72
CA HIS A 278 -5.94 21.48 -25.81
C HIS A 278 -6.00 23.00 -25.50
N GLY A 279 -5.29 23.47 -24.47
CA GLY A 279 -5.28 24.89 -24.07
C GLY A 279 -6.32 25.23 -23.01
N VAL A 280 -6.80 26.48 -23.02
CA VAL A 280 -7.74 27.03 -22.02
C VAL A 280 -9.02 26.19 -21.99
N GLN A 281 -9.44 25.78 -20.80
CA GLN A 281 -10.70 25.07 -20.57
C GLN A 281 -11.77 26.07 -20.10
N PRO A 282 -12.95 26.10 -20.72
CA PRO A 282 -14.03 26.97 -20.28
C PRO A 282 -14.58 26.51 -18.92
N VAL A 283 -15.06 27.47 -18.13
CA VAL A 283 -15.77 27.22 -16.87
C VAL A 283 -17.22 27.66 -17.06
N GLU A 284 -18.07 26.71 -17.47
CA GLU A 284 -19.46 27.00 -17.85
C GLU A 284 -20.45 26.68 -16.72
N THR A 285 -20.07 25.76 -15.83
CA THR A 285 -20.94 25.25 -14.77
C THR A 285 -20.42 25.57 -13.37
N LYS A 286 -21.31 25.50 -12.38
CA LYS A 286 -20.93 25.61 -10.97
C LYS A 286 -20.02 24.45 -10.55
N GLU A 287 -20.24 23.28 -11.13
CA GLU A 287 -19.44 22.08 -10.92
C GLU A 287 -17.99 22.30 -11.38
N ASP A 288 -17.79 22.95 -12.54
CA ASP A 288 -16.45 23.24 -13.05
C ASP A 288 -15.74 24.28 -12.20
N ALA A 289 -16.44 25.35 -11.78
CA ALA A 289 -15.90 26.32 -10.83
C ALA A 289 -15.50 25.65 -9.50
N SER A 290 -16.31 24.70 -9.02
CA SER A 290 -16.01 23.91 -7.81
C SER A 290 -14.76 23.03 -8.00
N LYS A 291 -14.57 22.40 -9.16
CA LYS A 291 -13.36 21.61 -9.47
C LYS A 291 -12.10 22.48 -9.48
N VAL A 292 -12.15 23.66 -10.11
CA VAL A 292 -11.03 24.62 -10.13
C VAL A 292 -10.68 25.05 -8.72
N ARG A 293 -11.69 25.40 -7.92
CA ARG A 293 -11.51 25.79 -6.52
C ARG A 293 -10.97 24.65 -5.65
N ALA A 294 -11.43 23.42 -5.86
CA ALA A 294 -10.92 22.25 -5.17
C ALA A 294 -9.48 21.92 -5.54
N ASN A 295 -9.08 22.15 -6.80
CA ASN A 295 -7.67 22.07 -7.21
C ASN A 295 -6.81 23.15 -6.53
N TRP A 296 -7.26 24.41 -6.53
CA TRP A 296 -6.59 25.50 -5.79
C TRP A 296 -6.35 25.14 -4.33
N ASN A 297 -7.40 24.69 -3.63
CA ASN A 297 -7.31 24.30 -2.22
C ASN A 297 -6.29 23.17 -1.99
N ARG A 298 -6.21 22.20 -2.91
CA ARG A 298 -5.23 21.11 -2.84
C ARG A 298 -3.82 21.63 -3.08
N TRP A 299 -3.63 22.51 -4.06
CA TRP A 299 -2.35 23.15 -4.33
C TRP A 299 -1.88 23.96 -3.13
N VAL A 300 -2.71 24.87 -2.58
CA VAL A 300 -2.38 25.65 -1.36
C VAL A 300 -1.99 24.72 -0.21
N ASN A 301 -2.78 23.69 0.10
CA ASN A 301 -2.45 22.78 1.19
C ASN A 301 -1.10 22.07 1.00
N LYS A 302 -0.73 21.76 -0.25
CA LYS A 302 0.55 21.14 -0.58
C LYS A 302 1.69 22.17 -0.51
N THR A 303 1.49 23.34 -1.11
CA THR A 303 2.47 24.42 -1.27
C THR A 303 2.92 25.00 0.07
N PHE A 304 2.03 25.00 1.07
CA PHE A 304 2.28 25.55 2.41
C PHE A 304 2.46 24.50 3.50
N GLY A 305 2.73 23.23 3.13
CA GLY A 305 2.97 22.18 4.12
C GLY A 305 1.81 21.91 5.08
N LEU A 306 0.59 22.35 4.75
CA LEU A 306 -0.58 22.24 5.64
C LEU A 306 -1.07 20.80 5.79
N ASN A 307 -0.58 19.91 4.92
CA ASN A 307 -0.90 18.50 4.95
C ASN A 307 -0.09 17.78 6.02
N LYS A 308 -0.77 17.39 7.11
CA LYS A 308 -0.26 16.41 8.08
C LYS A 308 -0.59 15.02 7.58
N ASN A 309 0.45 14.25 7.24
CA ASN A 309 0.29 12.81 7.05
C ASN A 309 0.08 12.19 8.44
N ILE A 310 -1.10 11.63 8.68
CA ILE A 310 -1.25 10.72 9.81
C ILE A 310 -0.55 9.43 9.39
N HIS A 311 0.59 9.16 10.01
CA HIS A 311 1.35 7.94 9.76
C HIS A 311 0.46 6.72 9.98
N GLU A 312 0.61 5.76 9.08
CA GLU A 312 -0.23 4.59 8.97
C GLU A 312 -0.10 3.69 10.21
N ASN A 313 -1.17 3.54 10.98
CA ASN A 313 -1.49 2.20 11.45
C ASN A 313 -2.17 1.53 10.26
N ARG A 314 -1.39 0.82 9.44
CA ARG A 314 -1.91 0.08 8.25
C ARG A 314 -2.98 -0.94 8.61
N VAL A 315 -3.14 -1.21 9.89
CA VAL A 315 -3.93 -2.30 10.45
C VAL A 315 -4.56 -1.83 11.76
N GLU A 316 -5.88 -1.93 11.86
CA GLU A 316 -6.60 -1.90 13.14
C GLU A 316 -7.09 -3.29 13.52
N GLU A 317 -7.20 -3.52 14.81
CA GLU A 317 -7.74 -4.73 15.41
C GLU A 317 -9.20 -4.48 15.79
N LYS A 318 -10.08 -5.43 15.53
CA LYS A 318 -11.52 -5.37 15.82
C LYS A 318 -11.91 -6.29 16.97
#